data_AF-A0A9D4QDK5-F1
#
_entry.id   AF-A0A9D4QDK5-F1
#
_cell.length_a   1.000
_cell.length_b   1.000
_cell.length_c   1.000
_cell.angle_alpha   90.00
_cell.angle_beta   90.00
_cell.angle_gamma   90.00
#
_symmetry.space_group_name_H-M   'P 1'
#
loop_
_entity.id
_entity.type
_entity.pdbx_description
1 polymer ?
#
loop_
_entity_poly.entity_id
_entity_poly.type
_entity_poly.pdbx_seq_one_letter_code
_entity_poly.pdbx_strand_id
1 'polypeptide(L)'
;MAPTPPSSHASSTKSSKRGNYSRLTMEKKAAIIRQAQSGQSQADVAKQFDILKQTISDYLKDKVRILAAAEKSSGSRLKNVSQGAVPMEVTLEKFTNAESEIELCAELTDDETVRQVLEDDDSGSDNEKPSKNVTLADMQADLLVRQRSAPQKHIDQFFKPLSK
;
A
#
# COMPACT_ATOMS: atom_id res chain seq x y z
N MET A 1 4.85 36.23 -66.77
CA MET A 1 5.07 35.99 -65.33
C MET A 1 3.78 35.41 -64.77
N ALA A 2 3.78 34.14 -64.37
CA ALA A 2 2.61 33.49 -63.80
C ALA A 2 2.66 33.58 -62.26
N PRO A 3 1.56 33.90 -61.56
CA PRO A 3 1.51 33.82 -60.12
C PRO A 3 1.40 32.35 -59.68
N THR A 4 2.28 31.93 -58.77
CA THR A 4 2.18 30.63 -58.09
C THR A 4 1.01 30.64 -57.11
N PRO A 5 0.26 29.53 -56.96
CA PRO A 5 -0.78 29.43 -55.94
C PRO A 5 -0.17 29.28 -54.54
N PRO A 6 -0.80 29.83 -53.49
CA PRO A 6 -0.35 29.65 -52.11
C PRO A 6 -0.55 28.20 -51.66
N SER A 7 0.53 27.60 -51.17
CA SER A 7 0.57 26.29 -50.50
C SER A 7 -0.45 26.24 -49.36
N SER A 8 -1.48 25.43 -49.55
CA SER A 8 -2.47 25.07 -48.55
C SER A 8 -1.84 24.17 -47.48
N HIS A 9 -1.18 24.77 -46.50
CA HIS A 9 -0.91 24.10 -45.23
C HIS A 9 -2.25 23.97 -44.48
N ALA A 10 -2.95 22.87 -44.75
CA ALA A 10 -4.06 22.41 -43.94
C ALA A 10 -3.55 22.20 -42.51
N SER A 11 -3.80 23.17 -41.64
CA SER A 11 -3.62 23.03 -40.20
C SER A 11 -4.59 21.95 -39.71
N SER A 12 -4.08 20.72 -39.60
CA SER A 12 -4.72 19.63 -38.88
C SER A 12 -4.93 20.07 -37.43
N THR A 13 -6.11 20.64 -37.16
CA THR A 13 -6.57 20.89 -35.80
C THR A 13 -6.85 19.54 -35.17
N LYS A 14 -5.82 18.93 -34.58
CA LYS A 14 -5.96 17.78 -33.68
C LYS A 14 -6.86 18.21 -32.53
N SER A 15 -8.13 17.84 -32.60
CA SER A 15 -9.07 17.98 -31.49
C SER A 15 -8.49 17.23 -30.29
N SER A 16 -7.98 17.97 -29.31
CA SER A 16 -7.57 17.43 -28.03
C SER A 16 -8.84 16.94 -27.32
N LYS A 17 -9.18 15.65 -27.52
CA LYS A 17 -10.12 14.92 -26.67
C LYS A 17 -9.60 15.07 -25.25
N ARG A 18 -10.17 16.01 -24.50
CA ARG A 18 -10.00 16.11 -23.05
C ARG A 18 -10.49 14.79 -22.50
N GLY A 19 -9.55 13.91 -22.14
CA GLY A 19 -9.85 12.58 -21.66
C GLY A 19 -10.81 12.68 -20.51
N ASN A 20 -11.95 12.00 -20.62
CA ASN A 20 -12.78 11.70 -19.46
C ASN A 20 -11.89 10.90 -18.51
N TYR A 21 -11.30 11.58 -17.52
CA TYR A 21 -10.61 10.93 -16.42
C TYR A 21 -11.68 10.13 -15.68
N SER A 22 -11.83 8.86 -16.07
CA SER A 22 -12.73 7.92 -15.41
C SER A 22 -12.27 7.84 -13.96
N ARG A 23 -13.02 8.50 -13.07
CA ARG A 23 -12.65 8.62 -11.67
C ARG A 23 -12.83 7.26 -11.03
N LEU A 24 -11.73 6.51 -10.94
CA LEU A 24 -11.66 5.22 -10.29
C LEU A 24 -12.22 5.31 -8.86
N THR A 25 -13.21 4.48 -8.56
CA THR A 25 -13.78 4.34 -7.21
C THR A 25 -12.73 3.76 -6.26
N MET A 26 -12.86 4.05 -4.97
CA MET A 26 -11.89 3.54 -3.96
C MET A 26 -11.87 2.01 -3.93
N GLU A 27 -13.02 1.37 -4.13
CA GLU A 27 -13.15 -0.07 -4.27
C GLU A 27 -12.36 -0.62 -5.45
N LYS A 28 -12.47 0.00 -6.63
CA LYS A 28 -11.73 -0.42 -7.82
C LYS A 28 -10.21 -0.23 -7.64
N LYS A 29 -9.79 0.83 -6.96
CA LYS A 29 -8.37 1.04 -6.58
C LYS A 29 -7.88 -0.03 -5.59
N ALA A 30 -8.68 -0.37 -4.60
CA ALA A 30 -8.35 -1.43 -3.64
C ALA A 30 -8.24 -2.81 -4.30
N ALA A 31 -9.10 -3.11 -5.27
CA ALA A 31 -9.01 -4.34 -6.06
C ALA A 31 -7.68 -4.43 -6.84
N ILE A 32 -7.28 -3.33 -7.51
CA ILE A 32 -5.99 -3.25 -8.22
C ILE A 32 -4.81 -3.53 -7.27
N ILE A 33 -4.82 -2.94 -6.07
CA ILE A 33 -3.77 -3.14 -5.07
C ILE A 33 -3.70 -4.61 -4.63
N ARG A 34 -4.84 -5.21 -4.30
CA ARG A 34 -4.91 -6.61 -3.87
C ARG A 34 -4.34 -7.55 -4.94
N GLN A 35 -4.68 -7.30 -6.19
CA GLN A 35 -4.23 -8.12 -7.31
C GLN A 35 -2.73 -7.93 -7.64
N ALA A 36 -2.22 -6.71 -7.48
CA ALA A 36 -0.78 -6.47 -7.62
C ALA A 36 0.04 -7.08 -6.46
N GLN A 37 -0.55 -7.26 -5.28
CA GLN A 37 0.11 -7.90 -4.14
C GLN A 37 0.04 -9.43 -4.16
N SER A 38 -0.93 -10.01 -4.87
CA SER A 38 -1.07 -11.48 -5.02
C SER A 38 -0.06 -12.10 -5.98
N GLY A 39 1.05 -11.42 -6.28
CA GLY A 39 2.12 -11.92 -7.15
C GLY A 39 1.90 -11.69 -8.65
N GLN A 40 0.80 -11.04 -9.08
CA GLN A 40 0.63 -10.70 -10.50
C GLN A 40 1.53 -9.55 -10.93
N SER A 41 2.00 -9.62 -12.18
CA SER A 41 2.81 -8.55 -12.75
C SER A 41 1.97 -7.27 -12.92
N GLN A 42 2.57 -6.10 -12.64
CA GLN A 42 1.90 -4.81 -12.85
C GLN A 42 1.49 -4.60 -14.31
N ALA A 43 2.14 -5.28 -15.27
CA ALA A 43 1.78 -5.21 -16.68
C ALA A 43 0.44 -5.86 -16.97
N ASP A 44 0.16 -6.99 -16.34
CA ASP A 44 -1.07 -7.75 -16.57
C ASP A 44 -2.24 -7.07 -15.85
N VAL A 45 -2.01 -6.60 -14.62
CA VAL A 45 -2.99 -5.79 -13.89
C VAL A 45 -3.31 -4.49 -14.64
N ALA A 46 -2.31 -3.82 -15.23
CA ALA A 46 -2.53 -2.61 -16.03
C ALA A 46 -3.46 -2.86 -17.22
N LYS A 47 -3.25 -3.95 -17.96
CA LYS A 47 -4.10 -4.34 -19.08
C LYS A 47 -5.53 -4.67 -18.63
N GLN A 48 -5.67 -5.38 -17.51
CA GLN A 48 -6.98 -5.81 -17.00
C GLN A 48 -7.86 -4.64 -16.54
N PHE A 49 -7.26 -3.62 -15.91
CA PHE A 49 -8.01 -2.47 -15.42
C PHE A 49 -8.04 -1.28 -16.38
N ASP A 50 -7.43 -1.41 -17.56
CA ASP A 50 -7.23 -0.35 -18.56
C ASP A 50 -6.62 0.92 -17.93
N ILE A 51 -5.49 0.72 -17.24
CA ILE A 51 -4.75 1.80 -16.57
C ILE A 51 -3.26 1.72 -16.89
N LEU A 52 -2.58 2.85 -16.73
CA LEU A 52 -1.13 2.89 -16.90
C LEU A 52 -0.43 2.17 -15.75
N LYS A 53 0.71 1.53 -16.04
CA LYS A 53 1.60 0.94 -15.03
C LYS A 53 1.98 1.94 -13.93
N GLN A 54 2.21 3.19 -14.31
CA GLN A 54 2.51 4.27 -13.37
C GLN A 54 1.41 4.46 -12.32
N THR A 55 0.14 4.37 -12.74
CA THR A 55 -1.02 4.50 -11.85
C THR A 55 -1.05 3.39 -10.80
N ILE A 56 -0.64 2.17 -11.16
CA ILE A 56 -0.52 1.05 -10.21
C ILE A 56 0.59 1.33 -9.19
N SER A 57 1.75 1.80 -9.65
CA SER A 57 2.86 2.20 -8.77
C SER A 57 2.41 3.25 -7.76
N ASP A 58 1.68 4.27 -8.20
CA ASP A 58 1.17 5.33 -7.32
C ASP A 58 0.12 4.80 -6.32
N TYR A 59 -0.73 3.86 -6.72
CA TYR A 59 -1.65 3.18 -5.80
C TYR A 59 -0.94 2.30 -4.77
N LEU A 60 0.17 1.66 -5.14
CA LEU A 60 0.96 0.85 -4.20
C LEU A 60 1.68 1.73 -3.16
N LYS A 61 2.12 2.94 -3.53
CA LYS A 61 2.68 3.91 -2.59
C LYS A 61 1.65 4.36 -1.55
N ASP A 62 0.42 4.60 -1.99
CA ASP A 62 -0.69 5.06 -1.14
C ASP A 62 -1.58 3.93 -0.61
N LYS A 63 -1.09 2.67 -0.63
CA LYS A 63 -1.93 1.48 -0.42
C LYS A 63 -2.73 1.50 0.87
N VAL A 64 -2.10 1.92 1.97
CA VAL A 64 -2.71 1.94 3.31
C VAL A 64 -3.92 2.87 3.35
N ARG A 65 -3.77 4.07 2.77
CA ARG A 65 -4.83 5.07 2.71
C ARG A 65 -5.97 4.61 1.81
N ILE A 66 -5.65 4.00 0.67
CA ILE A 66 -6.66 3.55 -0.29
C ILE A 66 -7.49 2.40 0.29
N LEU A 67 -6.84 1.40 0.92
CA LEU A 67 -7.52 0.28 1.57
C LEU A 67 -8.40 0.76 2.73
N ALA A 68 -7.87 1.61 3.63
CA ALA A 68 -8.64 2.15 4.74
C ALA A 68 -9.84 3.01 4.28
N ALA A 69 -9.70 3.77 3.19
CA ALA A 69 -10.80 4.55 2.65
C ALA A 69 -11.85 3.68 1.93
N ALA A 70 -11.43 2.58 1.29
CA ALA A 70 -12.34 1.62 0.69
C ALA A 70 -13.21 0.95 1.76
N GLU A 71 -12.62 0.51 2.88
CA GLU A 71 -13.34 -0.08 4.03
C GLU A 71 -14.32 0.89 4.69
N LYS A 72 -13.92 2.15 4.86
CA LYS A 72 -14.83 3.19 5.38
C LYS A 72 -16.00 3.44 4.42
N SER A 73 -15.75 3.38 3.11
CA SER A 73 -16.79 3.61 2.11
C SER A 73 -17.80 2.45 2.00
N SER A 74 -17.39 1.21 2.29
CA SER A 74 -18.30 0.06 2.39
C SER A 74 -19.07 0.01 3.71
N GLY A 75 -18.45 0.35 4.84
CA GLY A 75 -19.10 0.38 6.16
C GLY A 75 -20.04 1.57 6.41
N SER A 76 -19.91 2.66 5.63
CA SER A 76 -20.71 3.87 5.82
C SER A 76 -22.15 3.79 5.29
N ARG A 77 -22.51 2.77 4.49
CA ARG A 77 -23.89 2.61 3.97
C ARG A 77 -24.88 2.05 4.99
N LEU A 78 -24.46 1.71 6.21
CA LEU A 78 -25.31 1.08 7.23
C LEU A 78 -25.80 2.01 8.35
N LYS A 79 -25.61 3.34 8.25
CA LYS A 79 -25.88 4.24 9.39
C LYS A 79 -27.30 4.84 9.45
N ASN A 80 -28.22 4.34 8.62
CA ASN A 80 -29.63 4.69 8.69
C ASN A 80 -30.49 3.43 8.93
N VAL A 81 -30.06 2.53 9.81
CA VAL A 81 -31.01 1.57 10.41
C VAL A 81 -31.51 2.22 11.69
N SER A 82 -32.63 2.94 11.54
CA SER A 82 -33.52 3.23 12.66
C SER A 82 -33.76 1.93 13.43
N GLN A 83 -33.67 2.01 14.75
CA GLN A 83 -33.94 0.96 15.73
C GLN A 83 -34.97 -0.09 15.24
N GLY A 84 -34.61 -1.37 15.30
CA GLY A 84 -35.60 -2.45 15.48
C GLY A 84 -36.07 -3.20 14.24
N ALA A 85 -35.18 -3.66 13.37
CA ALA A 85 -35.51 -4.71 12.41
C ALA A 85 -34.41 -5.78 12.39
N VAL A 86 -34.51 -6.73 13.33
CA VAL A 86 -33.84 -8.02 13.19
C VAL A 86 -34.62 -8.79 12.12
N PRO A 87 -34.02 -9.20 10.99
CA PRO A 87 -34.74 -10.03 10.03
C PRO A 87 -35.16 -11.32 10.72
N MET A 88 -36.47 -11.57 10.77
CA MET A 88 -37.09 -12.66 11.56
C MET A 88 -36.72 -14.08 11.06
N GLU A 89 -35.87 -14.19 10.03
CA GLU A 89 -35.47 -15.44 9.38
C GLU A 89 -33.97 -15.75 9.53
N VAL A 90 -33.41 -15.50 10.71
CA VAL A 90 -32.16 -16.14 11.11
C VAL A 90 -32.50 -17.38 11.93
N THR A 91 -32.81 -18.47 11.24
CA THR A 91 -33.05 -19.77 11.88
C THR A 91 -31.73 -20.35 12.37
N LEU A 92 -31.75 -21.05 13.52
CA LEU A 92 -30.59 -21.77 14.07
C LEU A 92 -29.93 -22.70 13.03
N GLU A 93 -30.71 -23.22 12.07
CA GLU A 93 -30.24 -24.06 10.96
C GLU A 93 -29.23 -23.35 10.05
N LYS A 94 -29.35 -22.04 9.84
CA LYS A 94 -28.37 -21.26 9.05
C LYS A 94 -27.03 -21.14 9.78
N PHE A 95 -27.02 -21.15 11.11
CA PHE A 95 -25.80 -21.11 11.90
C PHE A 95 -25.10 -22.47 11.94
N THR A 96 -25.85 -23.58 12.05
CA THR A 96 -25.26 -24.92 12.04
C THR A 96 -24.70 -25.31 10.67
N ASN A 97 -25.30 -24.84 9.57
CA ASN A 97 -24.76 -25.07 8.23
C ASN A 97 -23.49 -24.25 7.93
N ALA A 98 -23.26 -23.13 8.63
CA ALA A 98 -22.06 -22.31 8.44
C ALA A 98 -20.79 -22.98 9.00
N GLU A 99 -20.91 -23.90 9.96
CA GLU A 99 -19.77 -24.67 10.48
C GLU A 99 -19.43 -25.88 9.61
N SER A 100 -20.32 -26.32 8.72
CA SER A 100 -20.05 -27.43 7.79
C SER A 100 -19.14 -27.05 6.61
N GLU A 101 -18.98 -25.75 6.32
CA GLU A 101 -18.14 -25.23 5.22
C GLU A 101 -16.75 -24.79 5.71
N ILE A 102 -16.48 -24.95 7.02
CA ILE A 102 -15.15 -24.71 7.58
C ILE A 102 -14.32 -25.98 7.33
N GLU A 103 -13.50 -25.94 6.29
CA GLU A 103 -12.46 -26.94 6.05
C GLU A 103 -11.56 -26.99 7.29
N LEU A 104 -11.48 -28.16 7.95
CA LEU A 104 -10.54 -28.36 9.05
C LEU A 104 -9.14 -28.08 8.49
N CYS A 105 -8.52 -26.98 8.93
CA CYS A 105 -7.11 -26.72 8.64
C CYS A 105 -6.32 -27.93 9.13
N ALA A 106 -5.64 -28.61 8.20
CA ALA A 106 -4.81 -29.76 8.52
C ALA A 106 -3.87 -29.42 9.69
N GLU A 107 -3.94 -30.22 10.74
CA GLU A 107 -3.06 -30.12 11.90
C GLU A 107 -1.64 -30.43 11.41
N LEU A 108 -0.83 -29.39 11.21
CA LEU A 108 0.59 -29.56 10.94
C LEU A 108 1.22 -30.16 12.19
N THR A 109 1.68 -31.40 12.09
CA THR A 109 2.45 -32.02 13.16
C THR A 109 3.82 -31.34 13.26
N ASP A 110 4.36 -31.24 14.48
CA ASP A 110 5.65 -30.59 14.75
C ASP A 110 6.78 -31.09 13.82
N ASP A 111 6.73 -32.37 13.42
CA ASP A 111 7.70 -33.00 12.52
C ASP A 111 7.73 -32.40 11.10
N GLU A 112 6.61 -31.89 10.58
CA GLU A 112 6.56 -31.20 9.29
C GLU A 112 7.18 -29.80 9.37
N THR A 113 6.93 -29.12 10.49
CA THR A 113 7.55 -27.82 10.78
C THR A 113 9.07 -27.93 10.89
N VAL A 114 9.56 -29.01 11.51
CA VAL A 114 11.00 -29.26 11.69
C VAL A 114 11.70 -29.54 10.34
N ARG A 115 11.06 -30.28 9.42
CA ARG A 115 11.63 -30.50 8.08
C ARG A 115 11.77 -29.22 7.29
N GLN A 116 10.77 -28.35 7.36
CA GLN A 116 10.76 -27.08 6.64
C GLN A 116 11.89 -26.12 7.10
N VAL A 117 12.39 -26.28 8.33
CA VAL A 117 13.52 -25.51 8.87
C VAL A 117 14.89 -26.09 8.47
N LEU A 118 14.96 -27.36 8.06
CA LEU A 118 16.22 -28.06 7.78
C LEU A 118 16.53 -28.25 6.29
N GLU A 119 15.62 -27.93 5.37
CA GLU A 119 15.81 -28.17 3.92
C GLU A 119 16.39 -26.97 3.13
N ASP A 120 16.79 -25.87 3.78
CA ASP A 120 17.37 -24.67 3.12
C ASP A 120 18.91 -24.55 3.19
N ASP A 121 19.64 -25.63 3.47
CA ASP A 121 21.12 -25.62 3.45
C ASP A 121 21.67 -26.61 2.41
N ASP A 122 21.89 -26.12 1.17
CA ASP A 122 23.22 -26.20 0.54
C ASP A 122 23.35 -25.42 -0.78
N SER A 123 24.48 -24.70 -0.88
CA SER A 123 25.23 -24.33 -2.10
C SER A 123 24.97 -22.97 -2.79
N GLY A 124 25.90 -22.00 -2.58
CA GLY A 124 26.06 -20.84 -3.46
C GLY A 124 26.98 -19.71 -2.99
N SER A 125 28.30 -19.95 -2.98
CA SER A 125 29.39 -18.98 -2.75
C SER A 125 29.32 -17.71 -3.61
N ASP A 126 29.34 -16.51 -3.00
CA ASP A 126 30.09 -15.36 -3.55
C ASP A 126 30.56 -14.40 -2.45
N ASN A 127 31.76 -13.86 -2.67
CA ASN A 127 32.61 -13.12 -1.76
C ASN A 127 32.15 -11.66 -1.60
N GLU A 128 31.18 -11.40 -0.74
CA GLU A 128 30.78 -10.04 -0.37
C GLU A 128 31.66 -9.51 0.77
N LYS A 129 32.41 -8.45 0.47
CA LYS A 129 33.17 -7.64 1.43
C LYS A 129 32.31 -7.33 2.67
N PRO A 130 32.89 -7.28 3.88
CA PRO A 130 32.14 -6.91 5.08
C PRO A 130 31.57 -5.50 4.91
N SER A 131 30.29 -5.43 4.56
CA SER A 131 29.48 -4.24 4.71
C SER A 131 29.60 -3.85 6.17
N LYS A 132 30.06 -2.63 6.44
CA LYS A 132 30.26 -2.11 7.81
C LYS A 132 28.92 -2.09 8.52
N ASN A 133 28.57 -3.20 9.13
CA ASN A 133 27.49 -3.29 10.09
C ASN A 133 27.88 -2.37 11.24
N VAL A 134 27.06 -1.37 11.49
CA VAL A 134 27.23 -0.50 12.66
C VAL A 134 27.23 -1.43 13.87
N THR A 135 28.38 -1.56 14.52
CA THR A 135 28.53 -2.47 15.65
C THR A 135 27.88 -1.84 16.88
N LEU A 136 27.53 -2.67 17.87
CA LEU A 136 27.06 -2.18 19.16
C LEU A 136 28.07 -1.21 19.80
N ALA A 137 29.37 -1.43 19.57
CA ALA A 137 30.43 -0.55 20.02
C ALA A 137 30.38 0.83 19.35
N ASP A 138 30.07 0.90 18.05
CA ASP A 138 29.93 2.17 17.33
C ASP A 138 28.75 2.99 17.87
N MET A 139 27.64 2.33 18.21
CA MET A 139 26.49 2.99 18.84
C MET A 139 26.82 3.51 20.24
N GLN A 140 27.56 2.73 21.03
CA GLN A 140 28.00 3.15 22.36
C GLN A 140 28.98 4.33 22.30
N ALA A 141 29.87 4.35 21.30
CA ALA A 141 30.80 5.45 21.06
C ALA A 141 30.08 6.75 20.69
N ASP A 142 29.07 6.71 19.80
CA ASP A 142 28.25 7.89 19.45
C ASP A 142 27.53 8.48 20.68
N LEU A 143 26.99 7.62 21.55
CA LEU A 143 26.35 8.01 22.81
C LEU A 143 27.32 8.74 23.76
N LEU A 144 28.54 8.23 23.91
CA LEU A 144 29.59 8.86 24.73
C LEU A 144 30.03 10.21 24.16
N VAL A 145 30.11 10.35 22.83
CA VAL A 145 30.46 11.61 22.16
C VAL A 145 29.35 12.66 22.32
N ARG A 146 28.08 12.26 22.18
CA ARG A 146 26.92 13.15 22.38
C ARG A 146 26.81 13.68 23.80
N GLN A 147 27.10 12.86 24.81
CA GLN A 147 27.06 13.31 26.20
C GLN A 147 28.13 14.36 26.53
N ARG A 148 29.27 14.37 25.82
CA ARG A 148 30.37 15.31 26.07
C ARG A 148 30.24 16.65 25.34
N SER A 149 29.35 16.75 24.37
CA SER A 149 29.31 17.88 23.42
C SER A 149 28.01 18.68 23.44
N ALA A 150 27.05 18.37 24.32
CA ALA A 150 25.80 19.11 24.41
C ALA A 150 25.99 20.43 25.19
N PRO A 151 25.91 21.61 24.55
CA PRO A 151 25.76 22.85 25.29
C PRO A 151 24.40 22.83 25.97
N GLN A 152 24.38 22.78 27.30
CA GLN A 152 23.17 23.01 28.08
C GLN A 152 22.66 24.42 27.75
N LYS A 153 21.60 24.52 26.95
CA LYS A 153 20.92 25.79 26.75
C LYS A 153 20.22 26.15 28.06
N HIS A 154 20.72 27.20 28.71
CA HIS A 154 20.19 27.71 29.97
C HIS A 154 18.72 28.10 29.80
N ILE A 155 17.83 27.41 30.50
CA ILE A 155 16.37 27.49 30.35
C ILE A 155 15.84 28.90 30.73
N ASP A 156 16.60 29.66 31.50
CA ASP A 156 16.27 31.04 31.93
C ASP A 156 16.03 32.02 30.77
N GLN A 157 16.45 31.70 29.54
CA GLN A 157 16.11 32.54 28.38
C GLN A 157 14.64 32.41 27.94
N PHE A 158 13.91 31.38 28.38
CA PHE A 158 12.50 31.17 28.03
C PHE A 158 11.53 31.93 28.93
N PHE A 159 11.94 32.28 30.15
CA PHE A 159 11.08 32.97 31.13
C PHE A 159 11.43 34.45 31.25
N LYS A 160 11.59 35.16 30.13
CA LYS A 160 11.63 36.63 30.18
C LYS A 160 10.21 37.11 30.48
N PRO A 161 9.95 37.77 31.62
CA PRO A 161 8.62 38.31 31.90
C PRO A 161 8.32 39.40 30.89
N LEU A 162 7.14 39.35 30.27
CA LEU A 162 6.61 40.49 29.53
C LEU A 162 6.39 41.62 30.54
N SER A 163 7.25 42.64 30.47
CA SER A 163 7.03 43.90 31.20
C SER A 163 5.74 44.54 30.69
N LYS A 164 4.84 44.88 31.63
CA LYS A 164 3.62 45.65 31.38
C LYS A 164 3.93 47.13 31.21
#